data_AF-A0A8H4AJX2-F1
#
_entry.id   AF-A0A8H4AJX2-F1
#
_cell.length_a   1.000
_cell.length_b   1.000
_cell.length_c   1.000
_cell.angle_alpha   90.00
_cell.angle_beta   90.00
_cell.angle_gamma   90.00
#
_symmetry.space_group_name_H-M   'P 1'
#
loop_
_entity.id
_entity.type
_entity.pdbx_description
1 polymer ?
#
loop_
_entity_poly.entity_id
_entity_poly.type
_entity_poly.pdbx_seq_one_letter_code
_entity_poly.pdbx_strand_id
1 'polypeptide(L)'
;MNKLQEAVKRMAQQNVKGKIVLVSSLLGLCGFIGYSSYAPTKHAIKGLVECLRNELILYGISVHGYFAGTIDTPGYHEEMKIKPKVTHDIEGDSKVTSEQAAKSLYNGLCRGNVFITTDIVGDAIRASSLGISQANNAFYDAILCFIAWIVFKPMRWFGDKTVYNSRAMYPVVHDNKDKTLHDRYSIK
;
A
#
# COMPACT_ATOMS: atom_id res chain seq x y z
N MET A 1 23.70 3.28 -9.78
CA MET A 1 23.62 2.56 -8.50
C MET A 1 22.49 3.17 -7.68
N ASN A 2 21.54 2.38 -7.17
CA ASN A 2 20.35 2.89 -6.48
C ASN A 2 20.74 3.54 -5.14
N LYS A 3 20.15 4.69 -4.78
CA LYS A 3 20.47 5.45 -3.55
C LYS A 3 20.34 4.60 -2.27
N LEU A 4 19.36 3.69 -2.23
CA LEU A 4 19.16 2.78 -1.11
C LEU A 4 20.34 1.81 -0.94
N GLN A 5 20.80 1.22 -2.05
CA GLN A 5 21.92 0.29 -2.04
C GLN A 5 23.20 0.96 -1.52
N GLU A 6 23.44 2.20 -1.91
CA GLU A 6 24.59 2.97 -1.44
C GLU A 6 24.49 3.36 0.03
N ALA A 7 23.30 3.74 0.51
CA ALA A 7 23.08 4.00 1.92
C ALA A 7 23.34 2.75 2.78
N VAL A 8 22.81 1.61 2.36
CA VAL A 8 23.00 0.32 3.03
C VAL A 8 24.47 -0.07 3.07
N LYS A 9 25.18 0.02 1.95
CA LYS A 9 26.63 -0.28 1.88
C LYS A 9 27.41 0.60 2.84
N ARG A 10 27.14 1.91 2.86
CA ARG A 10 27.83 2.84 3.76
C ARG A 10 27.55 2.52 5.22
N MET A 11 26.30 2.24 5.58
CA MET A 11 25.95 1.84 6.95
C MET A 11 26.68 0.57 7.37
N ALA A 12 26.71 -0.45 6.51
CA ALA A 12 27.42 -1.70 6.78
C ALA A 12 28.94 -1.49 6.90
N GLN A 13 29.56 -0.75 5.99
CA GLN A 13 31.01 -0.46 6.01
C GLN A 13 31.44 0.34 7.24
N GLN A 14 30.61 1.28 7.68
CA GLN A 14 30.88 2.13 8.85
C GLN A 14 30.40 1.51 10.16
N ASN A 15 29.86 0.28 10.12
CA ASN A 15 29.29 -0.43 11.27
C ASN A 15 28.21 0.40 12.00
N VAL A 16 27.43 1.18 11.23
CA VAL A 16 26.34 2.01 11.74
C VAL A 16 25.08 1.16 11.85
N LYS A 17 24.71 0.84 13.09
CA LYS A 17 23.42 0.23 13.40
C LYS A 17 22.32 1.26 13.25
N GLY A 18 21.14 0.84 12.76
CA GLY A 18 20.07 1.80 12.52
C GLY A 18 18.77 1.21 11.97
N LYS A 19 17.91 2.12 11.52
CA LYS A 19 16.59 1.85 10.97
C LYS A 19 16.50 2.44 9.56
N ILE A 20 16.11 1.63 8.59
CA ILE A 20 15.76 2.06 7.24
C ILE A 20 14.25 1.95 7.10
N VAL A 21 13.61 3.01 6.61
CA VAL A 21 12.16 3.04 6.40
C VAL A 21 11.85 3.24 4.93
N LEU A 22 11.10 2.31 4.35
CA LEU A 22 10.57 2.43 3.00
C LEU A 22 9.11 2.87 3.08
N VAL A 23 8.79 4.00 2.44
CA VAL A 23 7.44 4.56 2.45
C VAL A 23 6.66 4.07 1.22
N SER A 24 5.53 3.43 1.50
CA SER A 24 4.53 2.92 0.57
C SER A 24 3.14 3.48 0.93
N SER A 25 2.10 2.88 0.37
CA SER A 25 0.69 3.24 0.58
C SER A 25 -0.07 2.00 1.08
N LEU A 26 -1.24 2.17 1.69
CA LEU A 26 -2.19 1.07 1.91
C LEU A 26 -2.48 0.27 0.62
N LEU A 27 -2.43 0.93 -0.53
CA LEU A 27 -2.50 0.30 -1.86
C LEU A 27 -1.29 -0.58 -2.21
N GLY A 28 -0.28 -0.66 -1.35
CA GLY A 28 0.78 -1.65 -1.40
C GLY A 28 0.44 -2.98 -0.72
N LEU A 29 -0.75 -3.06 -0.10
CA LEU A 29 -1.26 -4.23 0.62
C LEU A 29 -2.61 -4.70 0.07
N CYS A 30 -3.33 -3.84 -0.67
CA CYS A 30 -4.58 -4.14 -1.35
C CYS A 30 -4.69 -3.36 -2.68
N GLY A 31 -5.62 -3.75 -3.55
CA GLY A 31 -5.81 -3.07 -4.84
C GLY A 31 -7.27 -3.06 -5.30
N PHE A 32 -7.63 -2.02 -6.03
CA PHE A 32 -8.95 -1.83 -6.65
C PHE A 32 -8.84 -0.88 -7.85
N ILE A 33 -9.95 -0.67 -8.56
CA ILE A 33 -10.03 0.10 -9.80
C ILE A 33 -9.46 1.53 -9.66
N GLY A 34 -8.82 2.03 -10.71
CA GLY A 34 -8.23 3.38 -10.76
C GLY A 34 -6.78 3.46 -10.27
N TYR A 35 -6.26 2.39 -9.65
CA TYR A 35 -4.88 2.35 -9.13
C TYR A 35 -3.98 1.29 -9.77
N SER A 36 -4.35 0.73 -10.92
CA SER A 36 -3.59 -0.34 -11.60
C SER A 36 -2.16 0.09 -11.98
N SER A 37 -1.93 1.36 -12.30
CA SER A 37 -0.59 1.91 -12.61
C SER A 37 0.24 2.23 -11.37
N TYR A 38 -0.40 2.35 -10.20
CA TYR A 38 0.22 2.79 -8.96
C TYR A 38 0.43 1.63 -7.97
N ALA A 39 -0.64 0.90 -7.65
CA ALA A 39 -0.68 -0.14 -6.63
C ALA A 39 0.38 -1.24 -6.82
N PRO A 40 0.67 -1.78 -8.02
CA PRO A 40 1.69 -2.80 -8.19
C PRO A 40 3.08 -2.33 -7.76
N THR A 41 3.43 -1.07 -8.06
CA THR A 41 4.73 -0.49 -7.65
C THR A 41 4.82 -0.36 -6.12
N LYS A 42 3.69 -0.09 -5.45
CA LYS A 42 3.62 -0.02 -3.99
C LYS A 42 3.63 -1.40 -3.33
N HIS A 43 3.10 -2.43 -3.99
CA HIS A 43 3.23 -3.82 -3.54
C HIS A 43 4.68 -4.31 -3.62
N ALA A 44 5.42 -3.91 -4.66
CA ALA A 44 6.84 -4.27 -4.79
C ALA A 44 7.68 -3.80 -3.59
N ILE A 45 7.29 -2.69 -2.96
CA ILE A 45 7.96 -2.19 -1.74
C ILE A 45 7.79 -3.17 -0.57
N LYS A 46 6.64 -3.85 -0.43
CA LYS A 46 6.44 -4.87 0.62
C LYS A 46 7.46 -6.00 0.49
N GLY A 47 7.58 -6.57 -0.71
CA GLY A 47 8.56 -7.62 -0.99
C GLY A 47 10.00 -7.13 -0.79
N LEU A 48 10.30 -5.89 -1.19
CA LEU A 48 11.62 -5.29 -0.98
C LEU A 48 11.96 -5.14 0.51
N VAL A 49 11.00 -4.71 1.35
CA VAL A 49 11.19 -4.65 2.80
C VAL A 49 11.51 -6.03 3.36
N GLU A 50 10.80 -7.07 2.95
CA GLU A 50 10.99 -8.44 3.43
C GLU A 50 12.38 -8.98 3.11
N CYS A 51 12.82 -8.83 1.84
CA CYS A 51 14.15 -9.24 1.41
C CYS A 51 15.24 -8.49 2.18
N LEU A 52 15.19 -7.14 2.18
CA LEU A 52 16.22 -6.33 2.82
C LEU A 52 16.27 -6.55 4.33
N ARG A 53 15.13 -6.78 4.99
CA ARG A 53 15.11 -7.10 6.42
C ARG A 53 15.91 -8.37 6.72
N ASN A 54 15.81 -9.38 5.86
CA ASN A 54 16.57 -10.63 6.00
C ASN A 54 18.05 -10.43 5.69
N GLU A 55 18.37 -9.73 4.59
CA GLU A 55 19.75 -9.44 4.19
C GLU A 55 20.50 -8.60 5.24
N LEU A 56 19.81 -7.67 5.90
CA LEU A 56 20.45 -6.67 6.74
C LEU A 56 20.48 -6.99 8.24
N ILE A 57 19.85 -8.08 8.67
CA ILE A 57 19.85 -8.50 10.07
C ILE A 57 21.28 -8.76 10.59
N LEU A 58 22.16 -9.25 9.71
CA LEU A 58 23.56 -9.57 9.97
C LEU A 58 24.38 -8.33 10.37
N TYR A 59 23.95 -7.14 9.92
CA TYR A 59 24.64 -5.86 10.15
C TYR A 59 23.99 -5.04 11.28
N GLY A 60 22.99 -5.58 11.98
CA GLY A 60 22.27 -4.83 13.00
C GLY A 60 21.47 -3.65 12.43
N ILE A 61 21.07 -3.72 11.16
CA ILE A 61 20.23 -2.73 10.49
C ILE A 61 18.83 -3.30 10.36
N SER A 62 17.85 -2.59 10.90
CA SER A 62 16.44 -2.96 10.82
C SER A 62 15.75 -2.25 9.67
N VAL A 63 14.91 -2.98 8.93
CA VAL A 63 14.17 -2.45 7.79
C VAL A 63 12.68 -2.48 8.12
N HIS A 64 12.02 -1.35 7.87
CA HIS A 64 10.62 -1.12 8.16
C HIS A 64 9.90 -0.61 6.90
N GLY A 65 8.67 -1.04 6.68
CA GLY A 65 7.78 -0.54 5.63
C GLY A 65 6.66 0.30 6.23
N TYR A 66 6.52 1.55 5.81
CA TYR A 66 5.39 2.39 6.20
C TYR A 66 4.35 2.43 5.09
N PHE A 67 3.17 1.85 5.30
CA PHE A 67 2.07 1.81 4.36
C PHE A 67 1.05 2.86 4.77
N ALA A 68 1.25 4.08 4.28
CA ALA A 68 0.42 5.22 4.66
C ALA A 68 -0.99 5.10 4.08
N GLY A 69 -1.99 5.46 4.88
CA GLY A 69 -3.32 5.76 4.36
C GLY A 69 -3.39 7.11 3.66
N THR A 70 -4.61 7.52 3.30
CA THR A 70 -4.87 8.81 2.65
C THR A 70 -4.50 9.96 3.60
N ILE A 71 -3.62 10.84 3.15
CA ILE A 71 -3.14 12.00 3.93
C ILE A 71 -3.69 13.28 3.30
N ASP A 72 -4.25 14.14 4.14
CA ASP A 72 -4.74 15.45 3.74
C ASP A 72 -3.57 16.34 3.31
N THR A 73 -3.40 16.46 1.99
CA THR A 73 -2.27 17.16 1.36
C THR A 73 -2.76 17.90 0.12
N PRO A 74 -2.03 18.94 -0.35
CA PRO A 74 -2.34 19.57 -1.62
C PRO A 74 -2.41 18.56 -2.79
N GLY A 75 -1.56 17.54 -2.79
CA GLY A 75 -1.56 16.49 -3.81
C GLY A 75 -2.84 15.65 -3.82
N TYR A 76 -3.38 15.32 -2.64
CA TYR A 76 -4.68 14.65 -2.51
C TYR A 76 -5.80 15.49 -3.14
N HIS A 77 -5.83 16.80 -2.89
CA HIS A 77 -6.86 17.67 -3.46
C HIS A 77 -6.77 17.75 -4.99
N GLU A 78 -5.56 17.74 -5.56
CA GLU A 78 -5.39 17.68 -7.02
C GLU A 78 -5.84 16.34 -7.60
N GLU A 79 -5.52 15.23 -6.95
CA GLU A 79 -5.99 13.90 -7.35
C GLU A 79 -7.52 13.81 -7.37
N MET A 80 -8.20 14.40 -6.38
CA MET A 80 -9.67 14.37 -6.30
C MET A 80 -10.35 15.02 -7.51
N LYS A 81 -9.73 16.03 -8.14
CA LYS A 81 -10.33 16.74 -9.28
C LYS A 81 -10.53 15.85 -10.51
N ILE A 82 -9.69 14.84 -10.66
CA ILE A 82 -9.67 13.94 -11.83
C ILE A 82 -10.06 12.51 -11.50
N LYS A 83 -10.28 12.20 -10.21
CA LYS A 83 -10.57 10.85 -9.74
C LYS A 83 -11.93 10.36 -10.28
N PRO A 84 -11.99 9.18 -10.92
CA PRO A 84 -13.24 8.56 -11.30
C PRO A 84 -14.16 8.35 -10.09
N LYS A 85 -15.45 8.64 -10.24
CA LYS A 85 -16.45 8.47 -9.16
C LYS A 85 -16.45 7.05 -8.59
N VAL A 86 -16.37 6.03 -9.45
CA VAL A 86 -16.32 4.61 -9.03
C VAL A 86 -15.12 4.31 -8.11
N THR A 87 -13.96 4.94 -8.36
CA THR A 87 -12.78 4.80 -7.51
C THR A 87 -12.96 5.49 -6.17
N HIS A 88 -13.48 6.72 -6.18
CA HIS A 88 -13.77 7.49 -4.97
C HIS A 88 -14.78 6.78 -4.05
N ASP A 89 -15.86 6.23 -4.62
CA ASP A 89 -16.91 5.52 -3.87
C ASP A 89 -16.37 4.26 -3.15
N ILE A 90 -15.29 3.65 -3.66
CA ILE A 90 -14.65 2.48 -3.06
C ILE A 90 -13.61 2.87 -2.02
N GLU A 91 -12.82 3.90 -2.30
CA GLU A 91 -11.76 4.38 -1.42
C GLU A 91 -12.33 5.04 -0.15
N GLY A 92 -13.40 5.82 -0.30
CA GLY A 92 -14.04 6.57 0.78
C GLY A 92 -13.30 7.85 1.18
N ASP A 93 -13.87 8.57 2.15
CA ASP A 93 -13.43 9.92 2.56
C ASP A 93 -12.46 9.95 3.75
N SER A 94 -12.05 8.78 4.24
CA SER A 94 -11.17 8.68 5.41
C SER A 94 -9.79 9.23 5.07
N LYS A 95 -9.37 10.26 5.79
CA LYS A 95 -8.05 10.89 5.65
C LYS A 95 -7.52 11.29 7.00
N VAL A 96 -6.19 11.31 7.11
CA VAL A 96 -5.48 11.74 8.31
C VAL A 96 -4.64 12.97 8.01
N THR A 97 -4.26 13.70 9.05
CA THR A 97 -3.31 14.81 8.90
C THR A 97 -1.88 14.28 8.72
N SER A 98 -1.00 15.09 8.13
CA SER A 98 0.43 14.79 8.02
C SER A 98 1.08 14.53 9.39
N GLU A 99 0.66 15.28 10.41
CA GLU A 99 1.12 15.12 11.79
C GLU A 99 0.71 13.76 12.39
N GLN A 100 -0.54 13.34 12.16
CA GLN A 100 -1.03 12.03 12.59
C GLN A 100 -0.30 10.89 11.87
N ALA A 101 -0.03 11.05 10.57
CA ALA A 101 0.75 10.11 9.79
C ALA A 101 2.19 9.98 10.31
N ALA A 102 2.86 11.11 10.58
CA ALA A 102 4.21 11.14 11.12
C ALA A 102 4.28 10.51 12.52
N LYS A 103 3.30 10.81 13.39
CA LYS A 103 3.20 10.23 14.73
C LYS A 103 2.99 8.71 14.69
N SER A 104 2.15 8.23 13.78
CA SER A 104 1.90 6.79 13.61
C SER A 104 3.15 6.05 13.12
N LEU A 105 3.85 6.64 12.14
CA LEU A 105 5.15 6.15 11.69
C LEU A 105 6.15 6.07 12.85
N TYR A 106 6.34 7.18 13.58
CA TYR A 106 7.29 7.25 14.69
C TYR A 106 6.98 6.20 15.77
N ASN A 107 5.73 6.10 16.20
CA ASN A 107 5.31 5.11 17.19
C ASN A 107 5.55 3.66 16.72
N GLY A 108 5.27 3.36 15.45
CA GLY A 108 5.56 2.06 14.86
C GLY A 108 7.05 1.73 14.87
N LEU A 109 7.91 2.71 14.57
CA LEU A 109 9.37 2.53 14.60
C LEU A 109 9.90 2.28 16.02
N CYS A 110 9.37 3.00 17.01
CA CYS A 110 9.69 2.80 18.42
C CYS A 110 9.29 1.41 18.92
N ARG A 111 8.16 0.88 18.43
CA ARG A 111 7.69 -0.49 18.74
C ARG A 111 8.46 -1.58 18.00
N GLY A 112 9.27 -1.22 17.00
CA GLY A 112 10.00 -2.19 16.17
C GLY A 112 9.14 -2.91 15.13
N ASN A 113 7.95 -2.38 14.82
CA ASN A 113 7.03 -2.97 13.86
C ASN A 113 7.65 -3.02 12.46
N VAL A 114 7.67 -4.19 11.81
CA VAL A 114 8.22 -4.35 10.46
C VAL A 114 7.36 -3.62 9.44
N PHE A 115 6.03 -3.74 9.56
CA PHE A 115 5.08 -3.05 8.71
C PHE A 115 4.23 -2.10 9.54
N ILE A 116 4.25 -0.82 9.22
CA ILE A 116 3.62 0.25 9.98
C ILE A 116 2.50 0.85 9.13
N THR A 117 1.33 1.02 9.71
CA THR A 117 0.16 1.67 9.08
C THR A 117 -0.30 2.86 9.91
N THR A 118 -1.21 3.66 9.36
CA THR A 118 -1.62 4.91 9.99
C THR A 118 -2.80 4.77 10.96
N ASP A 119 -3.63 3.76 10.79
CA ASP A 119 -4.84 3.54 11.56
C ASP A 119 -5.18 2.05 11.71
N ILE A 120 -6.25 1.76 12.47
CA ILE A 120 -6.69 0.40 12.77
C ILE A 120 -7.21 -0.35 11.54
N VAL A 121 -7.80 0.38 10.59
CA VAL A 121 -8.26 -0.18 9.30
C VAL A 121 -7.04 -0.62 8.50
N GLY A 122 -6.02 0.22 8.43
CA GLY A 122 -4.75 -0.14 7.82
C GLY A 122 -4.07 -1.32 8.50
N ASP A 123 -4.11 -1.39 9.84
CA ASP A 123 -3.59 -2.53 10.59
C ASP A 123 -4.33 -3.83 10.27
N ALA A 124 -5.65 -3.78 10.06
CA ALA A 124 -6.45 -4.92 9.65
C ALA A 124 -6.13 -5.39 8.22
N ILE A 125 -5.96 -4.45 7.27
CA ILE A 125 -5.51 -4.73 5.90
C ILE A 125 -4.11 -5.37 5.95
N ARG A 126 -3.19 -4.77 6.72
CA ARG A 126 -1.84 -5.27 6.93
C ARG A 126 -1.87 -6.70 7.45
N ALA A 127 -2.54 -6.96 8.56
CA ALA A 127 -2.66 -8.29 9.15
C ALA A 127 -3.17 -9.33 8.14
N SER A 128 -4.15 -8.96 7.33
CA SER A 128 -4.72 -9.83 6.28
C SER A 128 -3.78 -10.09 5.11
N SER A 129 -2.86 -9.17 4.83
CA SER A 129 -1.88 -9.24 3.73
C SER A 129 -0.55 -9.90 4.10
N LEU A 130 -0.37 -10.28 5.37
CA LEU A 130 0.91 -10.79 5.86
C LEU A 130 1.30 -12.11 5.17
N GLY A 131 0.38 -13.05 4.95
CA GLY A 131 0.75 -14.38 4.48
C GLY A 131 1.78 -15.03 5.42
N ILE A 132 3.00 -15.26 4.94
CA ILE A 132 4.13 -15.82 5.72
C ILE A 132 5.01 -14.70 6.35
N SER A 133 4.74 -13.45 6.01
CA SER A 133 5.54 -12.31 6.47
C SER A 133 5.37 -12.06 7.96
N GLN A 134 6.33 -11.33 8.53
CA GLN A 134 6.40 -11.15 9.99
C GLN A 134 5.24 -10.33 10.52
N ALA A 135 4.51 -10.92 11.47
CA ALA A 135 3.56 -10.21 12.30
C ALA A 135 4.28 -9.23 13.23
N ASN A 136 3.66 -8.08 13.50
CA ASN A 136 4.17 -7.15 14.50
C ASN A 136 3.91 -7.71 15.90
N ASN A 137 2.69 -8.20 16.12
CA ASN A 137 2.29 -8.93 17.31
C ASN A 137 1.37 -10.06 16.87
N ALA A 138 1.84 -11.31 16.95
CA ALA A 138 1.13 -12.46 16.40
C ALA A 138 -0.29 -12.62 16.95
N PHE A 139 -0.51 -12.32 18.23
CA PHE A 139 -1.84 -12.45 18.85
C PHE A 139 -2.80 -11.35 18.39
N TYR A 140 -2.34 -10.09 18.43
CA TYR A 140 -3.14 -8.96 17.95
C TYR A 140 -3.44 -9.06 16.45
N ASP A 141 -2.44 -9.45 15.66
CA ASP A 141 -2.56 -9.62 14.22
C ASP A 141 -3.51 -10.79 13.89
N ALA A 142 -3.52 -11.86 14.68
CA ALA A 142 -4.48 -12.96 14.50
C ALA A 142 -5.93 -12.52 14.75
N ILE A 143 -6.17 -11.72 15.80
CA ILE A 143 -7.50 -11.16 16.09
C ILE A 143 -7.93 -10.23 14.95
N LEU A 144 -7.06 -9.32 14.53
CA LEU A 144 -7.35 -8.42 13.43
C LEU A 144 -7.63 -9.17 12.13
N CYS A 145 -6.86 -10.21 11.83
CA CYS A 145 -7.06 -11.06 10.65
C CYS A 145 -8.43 -11.75 10.68
N PHE A 146 -8.85 -12.26 11.85
CA PHE A 146 -10.17 -12.87 12.01
C PHE A 146 -11.30 -11.86 11.77
N ILE A 147 -11.22 -10.68 12.38
CA ILE A 147 -12.20 -9.60 12.19
C ILE A 147 -12.23 -9.16 10.73
N ALA A 148 -11.04 -8.94 10.15
CA ALA A 148 -10.86 -8.53 8.78
C ALA A 148 -11.43 -9.55 7.79
N TRP A 149 -11.31 -10.84 8.04
CA TRP A 149 -11.91 -11.89 7.20
C TRP A 149 -13.44 -11.77 7.12
N ILE A 150 -14.08 -11.39 8.23
CA ILE A 150 -15.53 -11.15 8.29
C ILE A 150 -15.90 -9.84 7.57
N VAL A 151 -15.13 -8.77 7.78
CA VAL A 151 -15.43 -7.41 7.28
C VAL A 151 -15.08 -7.24 5.80
N PHE A 152 -13.91 -7.72 5.36
CA PHE A 152 -13.41 -7.46 4.00
C PHE A 152 -14.09 -8.29 2.93
N LYS A 153 -14.74 -9.42 3.26
CA LYS A 153 -15.54 -10.18 2.28
C LYS A 153 -16.73 -9.38 1.74
N PRO A 154 -17.63 -8.83 2.59
CA PRO A 154 -18.67 -7.90 2.15
C PRO A 154 -18.11 -6.67 1.44
N MET A 155 -17.02 -6.09 1.94
CA MET A 155 -16.40 -4.91 1.33
C MET A 155 -15.88 -5.18 -0.10
N ARG A 156 -15.28 -6.35 -0.33
CA ARG A 156 -14.84 -6.78 -1.67
C ARG A 156 -16.03 -6.95 -2.62
N TRP A 157 -17.09 -7.61 -2.16
CA TRP A 157 -18.32 -7.75 -2.93
C TRP A 157 -18.96 -6.39 -3.25
N PHE A 158 -18.97 -5.46 -2.28
CA PHE A 158 -19.42 -4.09 -2.50
C PHE A 158 -18.59 -3.40 -3.58
N GLY A 159 -17.26 -3.47 -3.51
CA GLY A 159 -16.37 -2.92 -4.53
C GLY A 159 -16.65 -3.49 -5.92
N ASP A 160 -16.72 -4.82 -6.03
CA ASP A 160 -17.01 -5.50 -7.30
C ASP A 160 -18.39 -5.11 -7.85
N LYS A 161 -19.41 -4.98 -6.98
CA LYS A 161 -20.76 -4.55 -7.36
C LYS A 161 -20.79 -3.09 -7.79
N THR A 162 -20.06 -2.21 -7.12
CA THR A 162 -19.94 -0.79 -7.48
C THR A 162 -19.29 -0.63 -8.84
N VAL A 163 -18.21 -1.38 -9.12
CA VAL A 163 -17.59 -1.43 -10.45
C VAL A 163 -18.57 -1.97 -11.49
N TYR A 164 -19.24 -3.08 -11.22
CA TYR A 164 -20.21 -3.67 -12.14
C TYR A 164 -21.34 -2.69 -12.49
N ASN A 165 -21.90 -2.01 -11.50
CA ASN A 165 -22.98 -1.04 -11.68
C ASN A 165 -22.52 0.21 -12.46
N SER A 166 -21.21 0.52 -12.43
CA SER A 166 -20.64 1.63 -13.20
C SER A 166 -20.47 1.33 -14.69
N ARG A 167 -20.75 0.10 -15.15
CA ARG A 167 -20.53 -0.35 -16.54
C ARG A 167 -21.14 0.57 -17.60
N ALA A 168 -22.32 1.15 -17.32
CA ALA A 168 -22.97 2.06 -18.25
C ALA A 168 -22.14 3.33 -18.53
N MET A 169 -21.31 3.76 -17.58
CA MET A 169 -20.42 4.93 -17.72
C MET A 169 -19.10 4.60 -18.45
N TYR A 170 -18.75 3.31 -18.56
CA TYR A 170 -17.50 2.85 -19.18
C TYR A 170 -17.80 1.78 -20.26
N PRO A 171 -18.46 2.15 -21.36
CA PRO A 171 -18.79 1.20 -22.42
C PRO A 171 -17.52 0.67 -23.09
N VAL A 172 -17.50 -0.64 -23.38
CA VAL A 172 -16.44 -1.24 -24.19
C VAL A 172 -16.62 -0.74 -25.62
N VAL A 173 -15.69 0.09 -26.08
CA VAL A 173 -15.66 0.53 -27.48
C VAL A 173 -15.19 -0.67 -28.32
N HIS A 174 -16.14 -1.38 -28.91
CA HIS A 174 -15.84 -2.36 -29.94
C HIS A 174 -15.48 -1.60 -31.21
N ASP A 175 -14.17 -1.36 -31.42
CA ASP A 175 -13.72 -0.80 -32.67
C ASP A 175 -13.92 -1.82 -33.78
N ASN A 176 -14.78 -1.49 -34.74
CA ASN A 176 -14.89 -2.25 -35.98
C ASN A 176 -13.57 -2.06 -36.75
N LYS A 177 -12.74 -3.10 -36.72
CA LYS A 177 -11.62 -3.45 -37.63
C LYS A 177 -11.12 -2.32 -38.55
N ASP A 178 -9.92 -1.81 -38.27
CA ASP A 178 -8.81 -1.57 -39.25
C ASP A 178 -7.77 -0.51 -38.84
N LYS A 179 -7.33 -0.43 -37.57
CA LYS A 179 -6.12 0.33 -37.24
C LYS A 179 -5.19 -0.41 -36.27
N THR A 180 -4.05 -0.82 -36.83
CA THR A 180 -2.77 -1.28 -36.26
C THR A 180 -2.68 -1.40 -34.73
N LEU A 181 -2.31 -2.62 -34.30
CA LEU A 181 -2.28 -3.19 -32.95
C LEU A 181 -1.39 -2.51 -31.89
N HIS A 182 -0.76 -1.36 -32.14
CA HIS A 182 0.28 -0.84 -31.23
C HIS A 182 -0.17 0.16 -30.14
N ASP A 183 -1.42 0.67 -30.15
CA ASP A 183 -1.82 1.76 -29.23
C ASP A 183 -3.00 1.47 -28.28
N ARG A 184 -3.41 0.20 -28.07
CA ARG A 184 -4.75 -0.08 -27.49
C ARG A 184 -4.83 -0.97 -26.27
N TYR A 185 -4.01 -0.74 -25.26
CA TYR A 185 -4.30 -1.24 -23.91
C TYR A 185 -3.91 -0.22 -22.83
N SER A 186 -4.55 0.95 -22.86
CA SER A 186 -4.69 1.78 -21.66
C SER A 186 -6.06 1.51 -21.08
N ILE A 187 -6.15 0.52 -20.19
CA ILE A 187 -7.26 0.45 -19.24
C ILE A 187 -7.12 1.71 -18.37
N LYS A 188 -7.96 2.72 -18.63
CA LYS A 188 -8.12 3.87 -17.74
C LYS A 188 -8.74 3.43 -16.42
#